data_AF-A0A3M1MVB2-F1
#
_entry.id   AF-A0A3M1MVB2-F1
#
_cell.length_a   1.000
_cell.length_b   1.000
_cell.length_c   1.000
_cell.angle_alpha   90.00
_cell.angle_beta   90.00
_cell.angle_gamma   90.00
#
_symmetry.space_group_name_H-M   'P 1'
#
loop_
_entity.id
_entity.type
_entity.pdbx_description
1 polymer ?
#
loop_
_entity_poly.entity_id
_entity_poly.type
_entity_poly.pdbx_seq_one_letter_code
_entity_poly.pdbx_strand_id
1 'polypeptide(L)'
;MKKVWFVAGLVLVLGWPVLALANDYVGSEKCFPCHQQQFNDWQASGHPWKLRKVDKARYAKLPLPPGYSWDDISYVIGGANKKARYIDRQGYIITSAKDGSEAKTQYNIEDGSWSFYHKGEKKPYKCGPCHMTNYSKDGHQDNLPGMIGTWSEDGIGCEEC
;
A
#
# COMPACT_ATOMS: atom_id res chain seq x y z
N MET A 1 67.49 27.40 25.59
CA MET A 1 66.35 26.68 26.20
C MET A 1 65.06 27.34 25.74
N LYS A 2 64.24 26.61 24.97
CA LYS A 2 63.07 27.11 24.24
C LYS A 2 61.90 27.31 25.22
N LYS A 3 61.34 28.52 25.33
CA LYS A 3 60.07 28.76 26.03
C LYS A 3 58.95 28.89 25.00
N VAL A 4 58.10 27.86 25.00
CA VAL A 4 56.92 27.68 24.14
C VAL A 4 55.84 28.67 24.59
N TRP A 5 55.28 29.42 23.65
CA TRP A 5 54.12 30.27 23.86
C TRP A 5 52.85 29.42 23.74
N PHE A 6 52.07 29.31 24.82
CA PHE A 6 50.72 28.75 24.77
C PHE A 6 49.77 29.82 24.23
N VAL A 7 49.37 29.69 22.96
CA VAL A 7 48.24 30.42 22.41
C VAL A 7 46.98 29.63 22.78
N ALA A 8 46.18 30.16 23.71
CA ALA A 8 44.86 29.62 24.02
C ALA A 8 43.94 29.88 22.82
N GLY A 9 43.78 28.88 21.95
CA GLY A 9 42.83 28.91 20.84
C GLY A 9 41.41 28.80 21.39
N LEU A 10 40.64 29.87 21.27
CA LEU A 10 39.20 29.87 21.53
C LEU A 10 38.52 28.99 20.47
N VAL A 11 38.20 27.74 20.83
CA VAL A 11 37.43 26.85 19.96
C VAL A 11 35.98 27.32 19.95
N LEU A 12 35.63 28.07 18.91
CA LEU A 12 34.25 28.41 18.59
C LEU A 12 33.56 27.12 18.11
N VAL A 13 32.83 26.46 19.01
CA VAL A 13 31.98 25.32 18.67
C VAL A 13 30.80 25.86 17.88
N LEU A 14 30.94 25.91 16.55
CA LEU A 14 29.81 26.11 15.64
C LEU A 14 28.90 24.89 15.79
N GLY A 15 27.79 25.05 16.51
CA GLY A 15 26.75 24.05 16.61
C GLY A 15 26.23 23.73 15.21
N TRP A 16 26.55 22.55 14.70
CA TRP A 16 25.90 22.06 13.49
C TRP A 16 24.42 21.87 13.79
N PRO A 17 23.51 22.46 12.99
CA PRO A 17 22.11 22.11 13.08
C PRO A 17 22.03 20.63 12.75
N VAL A 18 21.62 19.81 13.73
CA VAL A 18 21.19 18.45 13.46
C VAL A 18 19.98 18.61 12.56
N LEU A 19 20.14 18.37 11.26
CA LEU A 19 19.00 18.17 10.39
C LEU A 19 18.22 17.01 10.99
N ALA A 20 17.07 17.30 11.59
CA ALA A 20 16.08 16.29 11.86
C ALA A 20 15.69 15.71 10.50
N LEU A 21 16.19 14.52 10.19
CA LEU A 21 15.67 13.74 9.08
C LEU A 21 14.18 13.56 9.36
N ALA A 22 13.34 13.86 8.36
CA ALA A 22 11.93 13.50 8.44
C ALA A 22 11.86 12.02 8.85
N ASN A 23 11.01 11.69 9.83
CA ASN A 23 10.81 10.29 10.20
C ASN A 23 10.35 9.54 8.95
N ASP A 24 11.23 8.74 8.37
CA ASP A 24 10.89 7.86 7.27
C ASP A 24 9.87 6.84 7.75
N TYR A 25 8.88 6.54 6.91
CA TYR A 25 7.96 5.43 7.15
C TYR A 25 8.74 4.12 7.09
N VAL A 26 8.85 3.39 8.19
CA VAL A 26 9.69 2.19 8.32
C VAL A 26 8.94 0.90 7.99
N GLY A 27 7.63 0.97 7.84
CA GLY A 27 6.71 -0.13 7.55
C GLY A 27 6.24 -0.85 8.82
N SER A 28 4.97 -1.25 8.82
CA SER A 28 4.29 -1.87 9.96
C SER A 28 5.01 -3.09 10.55
N GLU A 29 5.71 -3.87 9.72
CA GLU A 29 6.50 -5.04 10.16
C GLU A 29 7.57 -4.68 11.21
N LYS A 30 8.10 -3.45 11.19
CA LYS A 30 9.08 -2.98 12.18
C LYS A 30 8.47 -2.75 13.55
N CYS A 31 7.15 -2.62 13.64
CA CYS A 31 6.42 -2.42 14.89
C CYS A 31 6.26 -3.74 15.67
N PHE A 32 6.23 -4.89 14.97
CA PHE A 32 5.93 -6.20 15.58
C PHE A 32 6.85 -6.58 16.75
N PRO A 33 8.19 -6.45 16.70
CA PRO A 33 9.07 -6.93 17.78
C PRO A 33 8.76 -6.34 19.16
N CYS A 34 8.24 -5.10 19.20
CA CYS A 34 7.90 -4.39 20.44
C CYS A 34 6.39 -4.32 20.71
N HIS A 35 5.55 -4.32 19.67
CA HIS A 35 4.09 -4.13 19.76
C HIS A 35 3.31 -5.32 19.21
N GLN A 36 3.63 -6.53 19.69
CA GLN A 36 3.10 -7.78 19.15
C GLN A 36 1.57 -7.85 19.20
N GLN A 37 0.96 -7.45 20.31
CA GLN A 37 -0.50 -7.51 20.47
C GLN A 37 -1.21 -6.59 19.47
N GLN A 38 -0.80 -5.32 19.41
CA GLN A 38 -1.38 -4.32 18.51
C GLN A 38 -1.17 -4.71 17.04
N PHE A 39 0.01 -5.23 16.72
CA PHE A 39 0.31 -5.72 15.38
C PHE A 39 -0.59 -6.91 15.00
N ASN A 40 -0.77 -7.88 15.89
CA ASN A 40 -1.66 -9.02 15.64
C ASN A 40 -3.12 -8.59 15.48
N ASP A 41 -3.60 -7.67 16.31
CA ASP A 41 -4.96 -7.11 16.20
C ASP A 41 -5.13 -6.33 14.87
N TRP A 42 -4.12 -5.56 14.47
CA TRP A 42 -4.08 -4.88 13.17
C TRP A 42 -4.09 -5.86 12.00
N GLN A 43 -3.26 -6.92 12.03
CA GLN A 43 -3.24 -7.97 11.00
C GLN A 43 -4.59 -8.69 10.87
N ALA A 44 -5.29 -8.92 11.99
CA ALA A 44 -6.62 -9.52 12.01
C ALA A 44 -7.73 -8.55 11.56
N SER A 45 -7.45 -7.25 11.52
CA SER A 45 -8.40 -6.22 11.05
C SER A 45 -8.52 -6.21 9.52
N GLY A 46 -9.42 -5.37 8.99
CA GLY A 46 -9.53 -5.13 7.55
C GLY A 46 -8.50 -4.13 6.99
N HIS A 47 -7.72 -3.45 7.84
CA HIS A 47 -6.82 -2.36 7.45
C HIS A 47 -5.66 -2.79 6.51
N PRO A 48 -4.85 -3.81 6.85
CA PRO A 48 -3.78 -4.27 5.95
C PRO A 48 -4.30 -4.98 4.70
N TRP A 49 -5.59 -5.37 4.72
CA TRP A 49 -6.21 -6.10 3.63
C TRP A 49 -6.85 -5.20 2.59
N LYS A 50 -6.86 -3.88 2.82
CA LYS A 50 -7.53 -2.93 1.93
C LYS A 50 -6.94 -2.95 0.52
N LEU A 51 -5.62 -3.13 0.39
CA LEU A 51 -4.93 -3.37 -0.87
C LEU A 51 -3.75 -4.31 -0.60
N ARG A 52 -3.55 -5.32 -1.43
CA ARG A 52 -2.41 -6.24 -1.34
C ARG A 52 -1.89 -6.57 -2.73
N LYS A 53 -0.57 -6.60 -2.91
CA LYS A 53 0.07 -7.10 -4.13
C LYS A 53 -0.27 -8.57 -4.39
N VAL A 54 -0.23 -8.95 -5.67
CA VAL A 54 -0.61 -10.28 -6.15
C VAL A 54 0.20 -11.42 -5.52
N ASP A 55 1.47 -11.19 -5.20
CA ASP A 55 2.38 -12.14 -4.55
C ASP A 55 1.84 -12.62 -3.20
N LYS A 56 1.25 -11.71 -2.41
CA LYS A 56 0.57 -12.04 -1.15
C LYS A 56 -0.87 -12.49 -1.39
N ALA A 57 -1.60 -11.78 -2.24
CA ALA A 57 -3.05 -11.95 -2.36
C ALA A 57 -3.48 -13.27 -3.00
N ARG A 58 -2.67 -13.85 -3.90
CA ARG A 58 -3.00 -15.11 -4.60
C ARG A 58 -3.19 -16.32 -3.66
N TYR A 59 -2.63 -16.26 -2.47
CA TYR A 59 -2.74 -17.31 -1.46
C TYR A 59 -4.00 -17.20 -0.58
N ALA A 60 -4.82 -16.15 -0.77
CA ALA A 60 -6.01 -15.89 0.03
C ALA A 60 -7.26 -16.70 -0.41
N LYS A 61 -7.10 -17.71 -1.28
CA LYS A 61 -8.19 -18.57 -1.79
C LYS A 61 -9.36 -17.79 -2.40
N LEU A 62 -9.08 -16.63 -3.00
CA LEU A 62 -10.09 -15.79 -3.65
C LEU A 62 -10.33 -16.27 -5.10
N PRO A 63 -11.58 -16.35 -5.57
CA PRO A 63 -11.87 -16.67 -6.96
C PRO A 63 -11.63 -15.46 -7.86
N LEU A 64 -11.13 -15.69 -9.07
CA LEU A 64 -10.90 -14.61 -10.04
C LEU A 64 -12.14 -14.32 -10.90
N PRO A 65 -12.26 -13.10 -11.44
CA PRO A 65 -13.31 -12.79 -12.42
C PRO A 65 -13.17 -13.66 -13.68
N PRO A 66 -14.26 -13.85 -14.45
CA PRO A 66 -14.24 -14.70 -15.64
C PRO A 66 -13.11 -14.33 -16.62
N GLY A 67 -12.33 -15.33 -17.01
CA GLY A 67 -11.26 -15.22 -18.02
C GLY A 67 -9.91 -14.71 -17.49
N TYR A 68 -9.81 -14.28 -16.24
CA TYR A 68 -8.55 -13.81 -15.65
C TYR A 68 -7.76 -14.95 -15.00
N SER A 69 -6.43 -14.86 -15.10
CA SER A 69 -5.50 -15.61 -14.26
C SER A 69 -4.80 -14.67 -13.27
N TRP A 70 -4.10 -15.23 -12.28
CA TRP A 70 -3.30 -14.42 -11.36
C TRP A 70 -2.17 -13.66 -12.08
N ASP A 71 -1.76 -14.10 -13.27
CA ASP A 71 -0.78 -13.39 -14.09
C ASP A 71 -1.33 -12.09 -14.68
N ASP A 72 -2.65 -11.90 -14.71
CA ASP A 72 -3.29 -10.66 -15.15
C ASP A 72 -3.49 -9.64 -14.02
N ILE A 73 -3.22 -10.03 -12.76
CA ILE A 73 -3.53 -9.22 -11.57
C ILE A 73 -2.27 -8.56 -11.02
N SER A 74 -2.33 -7.26 -10.73
CA SER A 74 -1.28 -6.54 -9.98
C SER A 74 -1.60 -6.48 -8.49
N TYR A 75 -2.86 -6.18 -8.14
CA TYR A 75 -3.33 -6.01 -6.76
C TYR A 75 -4.73 -6.58 -6.54
N VAL A 76 -5.04 -6.88 -5.29
CA VAL A 76 -6.39 -7.21 -4.80
C VAL A 76 -6.84 -6.13 -3.81
N ILE A 77 -8.06 -5.62 -4.01
CA ILE A 77 -8.72 -4.65 -3.13
C ILE A 77 -9.62 -5.40 -2.17
N GLY A 78 -9.28 -5.40 -0.89
CA GLY A 78 -10.02 -6.13 0.14
C GLY A 78 -9.72 -7.64 0.12
N GLY A 79 -10.79 -8.44 0.16
CA GLY A 79 -10.66 -9.90 0.14
C GLY A 79 -10.45 -10.56 1.51
N ALA A 80 -10.60 -9.83 2.62
CA ALA A 80 -10.60 -10.40 3.96
C ALA A 80 -12.02 -10.70 4.47
N ASN A 81 -12.85 -9.66 4.60
CA ASN A 81 -14.08 -9.76 5.38
C ASN A 81 -15.38 -9.66 4.58
N LYS A 82 -15.40 -8.83 3.51
CA LYS A 82 -16.65 -8.48 2.82
C LYS A 82 -16.60 -8.66 1.31
N LYS A 83 -15.70 -7.96 0.64
CA LYS A 83 -15.67 -7.88 -0.82
C LYS A 83 -14.24 -7.97 -1.34
N ALA A 84 -14.05 -8.66 -2.45
CA ALA A 84 -12.83 -8.65 -3.24
C ALA A 84 -13.08 -8.03 -4.62
N ARG A 85 -12.16 -7.18 -5.05
CA ARG A 85 -12.05 -6.66 -6.43
C ARG A 85 -10.58 -6.74 -6.83
N TYR A 86 -10.31 -6.63 -8.11
CA TYR A 86 -9.01 -6.93 -8.71
C TYR A 86 -8.53 -5.75 -9.54
N ILE A 87 -7.21 -5.54 -9.57
CA ILE A 87 -6.55 -4.52 -10.37
C ILE A 87 -5.70 -5.22 -11.43
N ASP A 88 -5.81 -4.78 -12.68
CA ASP A 88 -5.05 -5.31 -13.81
C ASP A 88 -3.57 -4.89 -13.79
N ARG A 89 -2.78 -5.39 -14.75
CA ARG A 89 -1.34 -5.06 -14.89
C ARG A 89 -1.05 -3.61 -15.28
N GLN A 90 -2.08 -2.80 -15.55
CA GLN A 90 -1.94 -1.38 -15.86
C GLN A 90 -2.44 -0.50 -14.71
N GLY A 91 -2.89 -1.08 -13.60
CA GLY A 91 -3.34 -0.36 -12.41
C GLY A 91 -4.82 0.01 -12.41
N TYR A 92 -5.63 -0.46 -13.38
CA TYR A 92 -7.06 -0.19 -13.41
C TYR A 92 -7.84 -1.29 -12.69
N ILE A 93 -8.92 -0.89 -12.01
CA ILE A 93 -9.84 -1.85 -11.40
C ILE A 93 -10.58 -2.59 -12.52
N ILE A 94 -10.62 -3.92 -12.44
CA ILE A 94 -11.29 -4.78 -13.40
C ILE A 94 -12.82 -4.64 -13.25
N THR A 95 -13.47 -4.18 -14.32
CA THR A 95 -14.91 -3.89 -14.38
C THR A 95 -15.65 -4.62 -15.52
N SER A 96 -14.94 -5.48 -16.25
CA SER A 96 -15.43 -6.30 -17.37
C SER A 96 -14.72 -7.67 -17.39
N ALA A 97 -15.21 -8.59 -18.21
CA ALA A 97 -14.48 -9.81 -18.55
C ALA A 97 -13.18 -9.46 -19.31
N LYS A 98 -12.25 -10.42 -19.39
CA LYS A 98 -10.96 -10.25 -20.08
C LYS A 98 -11.11 -10.00 -21.58
N ASP A 99 -12.13 -10.57 -22.20
CA ASP A 99 -12.47 -10.35 -23.62
C ASP A 99 -13.22 -9.04 -23.88
N GLY A 100 -13.43 -8.22 -22.84
CA GLY A 100 -14.16 -6.96 -22.90
C GLY A 100 -15.68 -7.10 -22.79
N SER A 101 -16.21 -8.32 -22.73
CA SER A 101 -17.63 -8.55 -22.48
C SER A 101 -18.03 -8.18 -21.05
N GLU A 102 -19.33 -8.08 -20.81
CA GLU A 102 -19.84 -7.72 -19.50
C GLU A 102 -19.61 -8.86 -18.49
N ALA A 103 -19.04 -8.55 -17.32
CA ALA A 103 -18.94 -9.50 -16.23
C ALA A 103 -19.19 -8.84 -14.88
N LYS A 104 -19.67 -9.65 -13.95
CA LYS A 104 -19.67 -9.31 -12.52
C LYS A 104 -18.25 -9.52 -12.00
N THR A 105 -17.60 -8.45 -11.55
CA THR A 105 -16.16 -8.46 -11.20
C THR A 105 -15.88 -8.19 -9.72
N GLN A 106 -16.93 -8.00 -8.91
CA GLN A 106 -16.81 -7.97 -7.46
C GLN A 106 -17.30 -9.28 -6.87
N TYR A 107 -16.45 -9.92 -6.07
CA TYR A 107 -16.80 -11.10 -5.29
C TYR A 107 -17.26 -10.69 -3.88
N ASN A 108 -18.42 -11.17 -3.46
CA ASN A 108 -18.95 -11.00 -2.10
C ASN A 108 -18.58 -12.25 -1.29
N ILE A 109 -17.79 -12.07 -0.23
CA ILE A 109 -17.21 -13.17 0.56
C ILE A 109 -18.28 -13.88 1.39
N GLU A 110 -19.26 -13.11 1.86
CA GLU A 110 -20.30 -13.58 2.80
C GLU A 110 -21.17 -14.70 2.22
N ASP A 111 -21.51 -14.62 0.92
CA ASP A 111 -22.42 -15.55 0.24
C ASP A 111 -21.81 -16.18 -1.03
N GLY A 112 -20.57 -15.85 -1.37
CA GLY A 112 -19.90 -16.32 -2.57
C GLY A 112 -20.47 -15.78 -3.88
N SER A 113 -21.33 -14.76 -3.84
CA SER A 113 -21.96 -14.20 -5.02
C SER A 113 -21.04 -13.21 -5.76
N TRP A 114 -21.30 -13.05 -7.06
CA TRP A 114 -20.67 -12.02 -7.88
C TRP A 114 -21.64 -10.87 -8.17
N SER A 115 -21.12 -9.65 -8.19
CA SER A 115 -21.86 -8.41 -8.50
C SER A 115 -21.10 -7.54 -9.52
N PHE A 116 -21.84 -6.69 -10.24
CA PHE A 116 -21.22 -5.65 -11.06
C PHE A 116 -20.54 -4.61 -10.17
N TYR A 117 -19.41 -4.08 -10.65
CA TYR A 117 -18.72 -2.95 -10.06
C TYR A 117 -18.25 -2.04 -11.19
N HIS A 118 -18.77 -0.81 -11.27
CA HIS A 118 -18.43 0.17 -12.32
C HIS A 118 -18.40 -0.44 -13.74
N LYS A 119 -19.44 -1.23 -14.06
CA LYS A 119 -19.53 -2.10 -15.24
C LYS A 119 -19.03 -1.39 -16.52
N GLY A 120 -17.98 -1.95 -17.14
CA GLY A 120 -17.41 -1.46 -18.40
C GLY A 120 -16.61 -0.15 -18.32
N GLU A 121 -16.50 0.48 -17.14
CA GLU A 121 -15.69 1.68 -16.97
C GLU A 121 -14.20 1.34 -16.91
N LYS A 122 -13.35 2.11 -17.62
CA LYS A 122 -11.90 2.11 -17.37
C LYS A 122 -11.64 2.84 -16.04
N LYS A 123 -11.61 2.10 -14.94
CA LYS A 123 -11.68 2.64 -13.58
C LYS A 123 -10.30 2.77 -12.94
N PRO A 124 -9.71 3.97 -12.83
CA PRO A 124 -8.45 4.15 -12.10
C PRO A 124 -8.64 3.95 -10.59
N TYR A 125 -7.61 3.45 -9.91
CA TYR A 125 -7.54 3.36 -8.46
C TYR A 125 -7.19 4.72 -7.84
N LYS A 126 -8.23 5.48 -7.47
CA LYS A 126 -8.14 6.79 -6.79
C LYS A 126 -8.43 6.72 -5.29
N CYS A 127 -8.29 5.54 -4.72
CA CYS A 127 -8.63 5.25 -3.33
C CYS A 127 -7.50 5.55 -2.35
N GLY A 128 -6.30 5.85 -2.87
CA GLY A 128 -5.08 6.13 -2.11
C GLY A 128 -5.25 7.04 -0.89
N PRO A 129 -5.87 8.24 -1.01
CA PRO A 129 -5.93 9.22 0.08
C PRO A 129 -6.53 8.74 1.40
N CYS A 130 -7.32 7.66 1.40
CA CYS A 130 -7.98 7.14 2.61
C CYS A 130 -7.62 5.69 2.92
N HIS A 131 -6.85 5.03 2.07
CA HIS A 131 -6.73 3.58 2.09
C HIS A 131 -5.29 3.08 2.03
N MET A 132 -4.31 3.99 2.02
CA MET A 132 -2.88 3.69 1.96
C MET A 132 -2.16 4.41 3.09
N THR A 133 -0.92 4.01 3.34
CA THR A 133 -0.07 4.62 4.36
C THR A 133 0.93 5.59 3.73
N ASN A 134 1.01 6.81 4.25
CA ASN A 134 1.85 7.89 3.69
C ASN A 134 1.51 8.20 2.22
N TYR A 135 0.23 8.46 1.94
CA TYR A 135 -0.19 8.75 0.58
C TYR A 135 0.39 10.09 0.07
N SER A 136 0.91 10.08 -1.15
CA SER A 136 1.18 11.27 -1.95
C SER A 136 0.31 11.27 -3.21
N LYS A 137 -0.22 12.45 -3.56
CA LYS A 137 -1.00 12.64 -4.79
C LYS A 137 -0.16 12.53 -6.06
N ASP A 138 1.17 12.63 -5.94
CA ASP A 138 2.08 12.71 -7.07
C ASP A 138 2.44 11.31 -7.57
N GLY A 139 2.54 11.19 -8.90
CA GLY A 139 2.97 9.97 -9.57
C GLY A 139 1.93 8.86 -9.60
N HIS A 140 2.44 7.65 -9.79
CA HIS A 140 1.66 6.43 -9.98
C HIS A 140 2.34 5.26 -9.28
N GLN A 141 1.67 4.63 -8.33
CA GLN A 141 2.23 3.50 -7.59
C GLN A 141 2.72 2.42 -8.55
N ASP A 142 3.96 1.94 -8.31
CA ASP A 142 4.64 0.93 -9.14
C ASP A 142 4.72 1.29 -10.64
N ASN A 143 4.66 2.58 -10.98
CA ASN A 143 4.60 3.10 -12.35
C ASN A 143 3.38 2.58 -13.15
N LEU A 144 2.29 2.22 -12.47
CA LEU A 144 1.06 1.73 -13.09
C LEU A 144 0.10 2.91 -13.39
N PRO A 145 -0.21 3.23 -14.66
CA PRO A 145 -1.01 4.41 -15.01
C PRO A 145 -2.38 4.51 -14.32
N GLY A 146 -3.01 3.38 -13.99
CA GLY A 146 -4.29 3.34 -13.30
C GLY A 146 -4.19 3.57 -11.78
N MET A 147 -3.01 3.46 -11.17
CA MET A 147 -2.79 3.70 -9.74
C MET A 147 -2.49 5.18 -9.52
N ILE A 148 -3.40 5.93 -8.90
CA ILE A 148 -3.27 7.40 -8.81
C ILE A 148 -2.63 7.81 -7.48
N GLY A 149 -1.44 8.40 -7.57
CA GLY A 149 -0.59 8.73 -6.43
C GLY A 149 0.34 7.57 -6.06
N THR A 150 1.12 7.79 -5.01
CA THR A 150 2.11 6.84 -4.45
C THR A 150 1.93 6.72 -2.94
N TRP A 151 2.46 5.67 -2.34
CA TRP A 151 2.42 5.43 -0.90
C TRP A 151 3.61 4.60 -0.43
N SER A 152 3.88 4.60 0.87
CA SER A 152 5.01 3.85 1.46
C SER A 152 4.64 2.42 1.81
N GLU A 153 3.39 2.17 2.21
CA GLU A 153 2.89 0.83 2.54
C GLU A 153 1.48 0.61 1.97
N ASP A 154 1.24 -0.57 1.39
CA ASP A 154 -0.06 -0.99 0.87
C ASP A 154 -1.07 -1.17 2.00
N GLY A 155 -2.26 -0.57 1.85
CA GLY A 155 -3.28 -0.62 2.90
C GLY A 155 -3.01 0.39 4.03
N ILE A 156 -3.86 0.35 5.05
CA ILE A 156 -3.73 1.22 6.22
C ILE A 156 -2.83 0.52 7.23
N GLY A 157 -1.60 0.99 7.37
CA GLY A 157 -0.54 0.46 8.21
C GLY A 157 -0.53 1.08 9.61
N CYS A 158 0.42 0.65 10.43
CA CYS A 158 0.61 1.16 11.78
C CYS A 158 0.92 2.66 11.79
N GLU A 159 1.72 3.14 10.84
CA GLU A 159 2.23 4.52 10.81
C GLU A 159 1.23 5.53 10.22
N GLU A 160 0.02 5.09 9.84
CA GLU A 160 -1.05 5.97 9.38
C GLU A 160 -1.89 6.55 10.55
N CYS A 161 -1.73 6.02 11.76
CA CYS A 161 -2.46 6.41 12.97
C CYS A 161 -1.51 6.66 14.15
#